data_AF-A0A972EK81-F1
#
_entry.id   AF-A0A972EK81-F1
#
_cell.length_a   1.000
_cell.length_b   1.000
_cell.length_c   1.000
_cell.angle_alpha   90.00
_cell.angle_beta   90.00
_cell.angle_gamma   90.00
#
_symmetry.space_group_name_H-M   'P 1'
#
loop_
_entity.id
_entity.type
_entity.pdbx_description
1 polymer ?
#
loop_
_entity_poly.entity_id
_entity_poly.type
_entity_poly.pdbx_seq_one_letter_code
_entity_poly.pdbx_strand_id
1 'polypeptide(L)'
;MSTQTEMKKQLLLDSFEALLKEYKTNDNAMRELISKMSRLDMVLTSQLWEKLILSNKNLFPAKGGSPVDCWGITERIIYEIKEDGGGIEAAALIIRNSDILMNYIYNKSSYLGKNSGEVIGALINMDDFESANKILKLAVSNKSDPDNSDEFLVNFDLFIGDVIIGAIDQIKENGSLENRDKAIELIQYYINEIVDKTEKAKASVRFIDLLE
;
A
#
# COMPACT_ATOMS: atom_id res chain seq x y z
N MET A 1 -19.24 -16.79 -17.22
CA MET A 1 -19.32 -15.47 -16.56
C MET A 1 -20.60 -14.78 -17.03
N SER A 2 -21.34 -14.10 -16.14
CA SER A 2 -22.64 -13.52 -16.50
C SER A 2 -22.45 -12.25 -17.34
N THR A 3 -23.35 -12.03 -18.30
CA THR A 3 -23.38 -10.83 -19.16
C THR A 3 -23.36 -9.53 -18.35
N GLN A 4 -23.91 -9.55 -17.13
CA GLN A 4 -23.93 -8.41 -16.23
C GLN A 4 -22.54 -8.06 -15.67
N THR A 5 -21.69 -9.03 -15.37
CA THR A 5 -20.31 -8.78 -14.89
C THR A 5 -19.48 -8.11 -15.99
N GLU A 6 -19.57 -8.62 -17.23
CA GLU A 6 -18.87 -8.02 -18.37
C GLU A 6 -19.37 -6.61 -18.67
N MET A 7 -20.69 -6.37 -18.60
CA MET A 7 -21.24 -5.02 -18.71
C MET A 7 -20.70 -4.07 -17.64
N LYS A 8 -20.60 -4.51 -16.37
CA LYS A 8 -20.03 -3.69 -15.29
C LYS A 8 -18.55 -3.37 -15.55
N LYS A 9 -17.76 -4.36 -15.97
CA LYS A 9 -16.35 -4.15 -16.31
C LYS A 9 -16.20 -3.14 -17.43
N GLN A 10 -16.98 -3.25 -18.51
CA GLN A 10 -16.90 -2.32 -19.63
C GLN A 10 -17.28 -0.89 -19.21
N LEU A 11 -18.34 -0.72 -18.41
CA LEU A 11 -18.72 0.61 -17.89
C LEU A 11 -17.62 1.24 -17.04
N LEU A 12 -16.94 0.46 -16.19
CA LEU A 12 -15.82 0.95 -15.40
C LEU A 12 -14.61 1.29 -16.29
N LEU A 13 -14.32 0.51 -17.33
CA LEU A 13 -13.25 0.83 -18.29
C LEU A 13 -13.52 2.12 -19.04
N ASP A 14 -14.73 2.28 -19.58
CA ASP A 14 -15.13 3.51 -20.30
C ASP A 14 -15.06 4.73 -19.36
N SER A 15 -15.48 4.56 -18.10
CA SER A 15 -15.40 5.61 -17.08
C SER A 15 -13.95 5.96 -16.73
N PHE A 16 -13.05 4.96 -16.67
CA PHE A 16 -11.65 5.17 -16.31
C PHE A 16 -10.95 6.09 -17.32
N GLU A 17 -11.12 5.83 -18.62
CA GLU A 17 -10.52 6.65 -19.67
C GLU A 17 -11.02 8.11 -19.64
N ALA A 18 -12.30 8.32 -19.27
CA ALA A 18 -12.87 9.65 -19.14
C ALA A 18 -12.29 10.40 -17.93
N LEU A 19 -12.21 9.75 -16.77
CA LEU A 19 -11.78 10.36 -15.51
C LEU A 19 -10.26 10.56 -15.42
N LEU A 20 -9.46 9.72 -16.09
CA LEU A 20 -7.99 9.74 -16.00
C LEU A 20 -7.36 11.08 -16.41
N LYS A 21 -7.95 11.76 -17.40
CA LYS A 21 -7.40 13.01 -17.95
C LYS A 21 -7.35 14.14 -16.93
N GLU A 22 -8.26 14.13 -15.97
CA GLU A 22 -8.36 15.14 -14.92
C GLU A 22 -8.45 14.44 -13.56
N TYR A 23 -7.46 13.59 -13.24
CA TYR A 23 -7.46 12.83 -11.99
C TYR A 23 -7.69 13.72 -10.76
N LYS A 24 -7.02 14.88 -10.65
CA LYS A 24 -7.13 15.74 -9.47
C LYS A 24 -8.55 16.21 -9.16
N THR A 25 -9.37 16.45 -10.19
CA THR A 25 -10.77 16.87 -10.02
C THR A 25 -11.70 15.68 -9.83
N ASN A 26 -11.26 14.49 -10.23
CA ASN A 26 -12.04 13.25 -10.24
C ASN A 26 -11.48 12.18 -9.30
N ASP A 27 -10.68 12.58 -8.31
CA ASP A 27 -9.85 11.68 -7.53
C ASP A 27 -10.69 10.64 -6.77
N ASN A 28 -11.76 11.09 -6.11
CA ASN A 28 -12.72 10.23 -5.41
C ASN A 28 -13.36 9.20 -6.36
N ALA A 29 -13.88 9.66 -7.51
CA ALA A 29 -14.54 8.80 -8.48
C ALA A 29 -13.57 7.76 -9.08
N MET A 30 -12.33 8.16 -9.32
CA MET A 30 -11.27 7.27 -9.81
C MET A 30 -10.93 6.17 -8.79
N ARG A 31 -10.80 6.53 -7.50
CA ARG A 31 -10.55 5.55 -6.45
C ARG A 31 -11.71 4.56 -6.28
N GLU A 32 -12.93 5.06 -6.25
CA GLU A 32 -14.14 4.24 -6.18
C GLU A 32 -14.23 3.27 -7.36
N LEU A 33 -13.86 3.72 -8.57
CA LEU A 33 -13.79 2.89 -9.76
C LEU A 33 -12.78 1.75 -9.61
N ILE A 34 -11.55 2.06 -9.16
CA ILE A 34 -10.49 1.06 -8.95
C ILE A 34 -10.94 0.01 -7.91
N SER A 35 -11.54 0.46 -6.80
CA SER A 35 -12.10 -0.43 -5.78
C SER A 35 -13.24 -1.30 -6.32
N LYS A 36 -14.16 -0.74 -7.10
CA LYS A 36 -15.21 -1.52 -7.76
C LYS A 36 -14.64 -2.54 -8.75
N MET A 37 -13.57 -2.20 -9.46
CA MET A 37 -12.91 -3.13 -10.38
C MET A 37 -12.25 -4.29 -9.62
N SER A 38 -11.67 -4.08 -8.43
CA SER A 38 -10.97 -5.17 -7.71
C SER A 38 -11.90 -6.31 -7.31
N ARG A 39 -13.19 -6.03 -7.07
CA ARG A 39 -14.22 -7.05 -6.85
C ARG A 39 -14.55 -7.89 -8.09
N LEU A 40 -14.27 -7.37 -9.28
CA LEU A 40 -14.61 -8.00 -10.55
C LEU A 40 -13.41 -8.66 -11.23
N ASP A 41 -12.24 -8.05 -11.12
CA ASP A 41 -11.03 -8.44 -11.83
C ASP A 41 -9.76 -7.80 -11.24
N MET A 42 -9.06 -8.53 -10.37
CA MET A 42 -7.83 -8.04 -9.74
C MET A 42 -6.70 -7.76 -10.75
N VAL A 43 -6.63 -8.53 -11.85
CA VAL A 43 -5.60 -8.33 -12.88
C VAL A 43 -5.84 -7.00 -13.58
N LEU A 44 -7.08 -6.75 -13.98
CA LEU A 44 -7.45 -5.49 -14.60
C LEU A 44 -7.31 -4.32 -13.63
N THR A 45 -7.65 -4.47 -12.35
CA THR A 45 -7.40 -3.43 -11.35
C THR A 45 -5.94 -3.05 -11.27
N SER A 46 -5.03 -4.04 -11.25
CA SER A 46 -3.59 -3.78 -11.25
C SER A 46 -3.18 -2.93 -12.46
N GLN A 47 -3.63 -3.30 -13.66
CA GLN A 47 -3.36 -2.56 -14.90
C GLN A 47 -3.90 -1.12 -14.88
N LEU A 48 -5.13 -0.92 -14.39
CA LEU A 48 -5.73 0.40 -14.29
C LEU A 48 -5.02 1.27 -13.26
N TRP A 49 -4.65 0.70 -12.11
CA TRP A 49 -3.93 1.44 -11.09
C TRP A 49 -2.51 1.81 -11.54
N GLU A 50 -1.80 0.90 -12.22
CA GLU A 50 -0.52 1.22 -12.85
C GLU A 50 -0.66 2.36 -13.86
N LYS A 51 -1.66 2.29 -14.75
CA LYS A 51 -1.92 3.34 -15.74
C LYS A 51 -2.22 4.68 -15.05
N LEU A 52 -2.97 4.67 -13.95
CA LEU A 52 -3.26 5.85 -13.16
C LEU A 52 -1.97 6.47 -12.58
N ILE A 53 -1.12 5.66 -11.96
CA ILE A 53 0.17 6.09 -11.39
C ILE A 53 1.08 6.66 -12.47
N LEU A 54 1.27 5.96 -13.59
CA LEU A 54 2.19 6.38 -14.65
C LEU A 54 1.72 7.67 -15.33
N SER A 55 0.42 7.86 -15.48
CA SER A 55 -0.17 9.09 -16.04
C SER A 55 -0.06 10.28 -15.09
N ASN A 56 0.12 10.03 -13.78
CA ASN A 56 0.21 11.03 -12.73
C ASN A 56 1.52 10.93 -11.95
N LYS A 57 2.62 10.51 -12.60
CA LYS A 57 3.92 10.31 -11.96
C LYS A 57 4.49 11.56 -11.29
N ASN A 58 4.04 12.74 -11.70
CA ASN A 58 4.38 14.03 -11.11
C ASN A 58 3.79 14.25 -9.71
N LEU A 59 2.89 13.39 -9.24
CA LEU A 59 2.35 13.42 -7.88
C LEU A 59 3.24 12.71 -6.85
N PHE A 60 4.22 11.92 -7.30
CA PHE A 60 5.16 11.23 -6.43
C PHE A 60 6.41 12.10 -6.21
N PRO A 61 6.96 12.14 -4.99
CA PRO A 61 8.16 12.91 -4.71
C PRO A 61 9.36 12.51 -5.58
N ALA A 62 9.98 13.58 -6.05
CA ALA A 62 11.24 13.78 -6.77
C ALA A 62 11.25 15.23 -7.29
N LYS A 63 10.06 15.83 -7.55
CA LYS A 63 9.89 17.18 -8.16
C LYS A 63 8.57 17.91 -7.79
N GLY A 64 8.22 18.02 -6.49
CA GLY A 64 7.17 18.97 -6.05
C GLY A 64 5.71 18.50 -6.06
N GLY A 65 5.46 17.19 -5.93
CA GLY A 65 4.11 16.66 -5.68
C GLY A 65 3.63 16.94 -4.24
N SER A 66 2.32 17.11 -4.05
CA SER A 66 1.72 17.26 -2.71
C SER A 66 1.62 15.89 -2.01
N PRO A 67 1.98 15.76 -0.72
CA PRO A 67 1.78 14.52 0.04
C PRO A 67 0.32 14.05 0.05
N VAL A 68 -0.63 14.98 0.02
CA VAL A 68 -2.07 14.69 -0.05
C VAL A 68 -2.43 14.04 -1.38
N ASP A 69 -1.88 14.54 -2.48
CA ASP A 69 -2.11 13.98 -3.81
C ASP A 69 -1.49 12.58 -3.93
N CYS A 70 -0.29 12.39 -3.37
CA CYS A 70 0.38 11.10 -3.33
C CYS A 70 -0.41 10.08 -2.49
N TRP A 71 -0.85 10.48 -1.29
CA TRP A 71 -1.74 9.69 -0.44
C TRP A 71 -3.02 9.26 -1.17
N GLY A 72 -3.61 10.18 -1.94
CA GLY A 72 -4.83 9.94 -2.70
C GLY A 72 -4.72 8.88 -3.80
N ILE A 73 -3.52 8.64 -4.33
CA ILE A 73 -3.24 7.66 -5.42
C ILE A 73 -2.53 6.39 -4.92
N THR A 74 -2.10 6.36 -3.65
CA THR A 74 -1.50 5.19 -3.00
C THR A 74 -2.39 4.68 -1.87
N GLU A 75 -2.13 5.15 -0.65
CA GLU A 75 -2.72 4.71 0.60
C GLU A 75 -4.25 4.75 0.57
N ARG A 76 -4.84 5.79 -0.01
CA ARG A 76 -6.29 5.90 -0.09
C ARG A 76 -6.89 4.84 -1.02
N ILE A 77 -6.23 4.47 -2.11
CA ILE A 77 -6.70 3.35 -2.95
C ILE A 77 -6.63 2.02 -2.20
N ILE A 78 -5.57 1.79 -1.42
CA ILE A 78 -5.47 0.59 -0.56
C ILE A 78 -6.67 0.53 0.39
N TYR A 79 -6.97 1.64 1.07
CA TYR A 79 -8.13 1.76 1.96
C TYR A 79 -9.46 1.46 1.25
N GLU A 80 -9.69 2.05 0.08
CA GLU A 80 -10.93 1.83 -0.68
C GLU A 80 -11.05 0.39 -1.15
N ILE A 81 -9.94 -0.29 -1.49
CA ILE A 81 -9.96 -1.72 -1.82
C ILE A 81 -10.24 -2.56 -0.56
N LYS A 82 -9.66 -2.20 0.58
CA LYS A 82 -9.89 -2.87 1.86
C LYS A 82 -11.37 -2.83 2.25
N GLU A 83 -11.95 -1.64 2.30
CA GLU A 83 -13.34 -1.45 2.74
C GLU A 83 -14.34 -1.94 1.68
N ASP A 84 -14.08 -1.62 0.41
CA ASP A 84 -15.08 -1.71 -0.65
C ASP A 84 -14.64 -2.53 -1.89
N GLY A 85 -13.44 -3.12 -1.87
CA GLY A 85 -12.84 -3.75 -3.04
C GLY A 85 -12.52 -5.24 -2.91
N GLY A 86 -12.77 -5.85 -1.75
CA GLY A 86 -12.50 -7.26 -1.52
C GLY A 86 -11.57 -7.56 -0.32
N GLY A 87 -11.33 -6.58 0.55
CA GLY A 87 -10.49 -6.75 1.72
C GLY A 87 -9.03 -6.41 1.46
N ILE A 88 -8.25 -6.37 2.53
CA ILE A 88 -6.83 -6.03 2.46
C ILE A 88 -6.03 -7.11 1.72
N GLU A 89 -6.47 -8.37 1.75
CA GLU A 89 -5.92 -9.46 0.96
C GLU A 89 -6.02 -9.17 -0.54
N ALA A 90 -7.14 -8.61 -1.02
CA ALA A 90 -7.28 -8.23 -2.42
C ALA A 90 -6.27 -7.13 -2.80
N ALA A 91 -6.09 -6.12 -1.96
CA ALA A 91 -5.08 -5.08 -2.17
C ALA A 91 -3.66 -5.69 -2.22
N ALA A 92 -3.34 -6.60 -1.30
CA ALA A 92 -2.06 -7.29 -1.27
C ALA A 92 -1.80 -8.12 -2.53
N LEU A 93 -2.79 -8.87 -3.01
CA LEU A 93 -2.71 -9.65 -4.25
C LEU A 93 -2.52 -8.77 -5.48
N ILE A 94 -3.20 -7.61 -5.55
CA ILE A 94 -3.08 -6.66 -6.66
C ILE A 94 -1.67 -6.04 -6.68
N ILE A 95 -1.18 -5.61 -5.53
CA ILE A 95 0.11 -4.92 -5.40
C ILE A 95 1.28 -5.88 -5.66
N ARG A 96 1.28 -7.08 -5.05
CA ARG A 96 2.41 -8.01 -5.19
C ARG A 96 2.66 -8.46 -6.64
N ASN A 97 1.60 -8.45 -7.46
CA ASN A 97 1.67 -8.85 -8.86
C ASN A 97 2.19 -7.72 -9.78
N SER A 98 2.53 -6.56 -9.24
CA SER A 98 3.02 -5.42 -10.00
C SER A 98 4.25 -4.78 -9.36
N ASP A 99 5.39 -4.91 -10.05
CA ASP A 99 6.62 -4.19 -9.68
C ASP A 99 6.44 -2.67 -9.73
N ILE A 100 5.59 -2.18 -10.64
CA ILE A 100 5.29 -0.75 -10.76
C ILE A 100 4.53 -0.29 -9.51
N LEU A 101 3.47 -0.99 -9.11
CA LEU A 101 2.71 -0.62 -7.91
C LEU A 101 3.57 -0.71 -6.65
N MET A 102 4.30 -1.82 -6.46
CA MET A 102 5.21 -1.97 -5.31
C MET A 102 6.22 -0.82 -5.24
N ASN A 103 6.89 -0.51 -6.35
CA ASN A 103 7.90 0.53 -6.38
C ASN A 103 7.29 1.93 -6.14
N TYR A 104 6.17 2.26 -6.79
CA TYR A 104 5.58 3.58 -6.63
C TYR A 104 4.94 3.79 -5.25
N ILE A 105 4.26 2.78 -4.71
CA ILE A 105 3.64 2.86 -3.38
C ILE A 105 4.72 2.88 -2.31
N TYR A 106 5.69 1.96 -2.33
CA TYR A 106 6.60 1.78 -1.19
C TYR A 106 7.95 2.44 -1.33
N ASN A 107 8.42 2.71 -2.55
CA ASN A 107 9.71 3.38 -2.76
C ASN A 107 9.59 4.84 -3.19
N LYS A 108 8.52 5.21 -3.92
CA LYS A 108 8.34 6.57 -4.44
C LYS A 108 7.27 7.38 -3.75
N SER A 109 6.42 6.79 -2.92
CA SER A 109 5.40 7.58 -2.24
C SER A 109 6.03 8.45 -1.16
N SER A 110 5.52 9.68 -1.00
CA SER A 110 5.81 10.53 0.16
C SER A 110 4.92 10.18 1.36
N TYR A 111 4.09 9.14 1.26
CA TYR A 111 3.17 8.74 2.31
C TYR A 111 3.09 7.22 2.40
N LEU A 112 3.56 6.67 3.53
CA LEU A 112 3.37 5.28 3.90
C LEU A 112 2.58 5.24 5.21
N GLY A 113 1.35 4.75 5.15
CA GLY A 113 0.46 4.71 6.30
C GLY A 113 0.16 3.32 6.82
N LYS A 114 -0.85 3.26 7.69
CA LYS A 114 -1.34 2.01 8.28
C LYS A 114 -1.74 0.98 7.22
N ASN A 115 -2.47 1.37 6.18
CA ASN A 115 -2.97 0.43 5.17
C ASN A 115 -1.82 -0.15 4.33
N SER A 116 -0.79 0.65 4.04
CA SER A 116 0.45 0.16 3.43
C SER A 116 1.13 -0.92 4.30
N GLY A 117 1.08 -0.77 5.62
CA GLY A 117 1.51 -1.78 6.59
C GLY A 117 0.60 -3.02 6.62
N GLU A 118 -0.71 -2.82 6.63
CA GLU A 118 -1.68 -3.92 6.62
C GLU A 118 -1.54 -4.81 5.37
N VAL A 119 -1.19 -4.26 4.20
CA VAL A 119 -0.85 -5.06 3.01
C VAL A 119 0.31 -6.03 3.29
N ILE A 120 1.35 -5.59 4.01
CA ILE A 120 2.50 -6.44 4.38
C ILE A 120 2.05 -7.54 5.32
N GLY A 121 1.23 -7.21 6.33
CA GLY A 121 0.67 -8.21 7.24
C GLY A 121 -0.23 -9.21 6.54
N ALA A 122 -1.01 -8.78 5.54
CA ALA A 122 -1.83 -9.66 4.71
C ALA A 122 -0.96 -10.63 3.89
N LEU A 123 0.15 -10.16 3.30
CA LEU A 123 1.11 -11.03 2.61
C LEU A 123 1.73 -12.08 3.54
N ILE A 124 2.10 -11.68 4.76
CA ILE A 124 2.62 -12.60 5.79
C ILE A 124 1.57 -13.65 6.18
N ASN A 125 0.32 -13.24 6.38
CA ASN A 125 -0.79 -14.17 6.66
C ASN A 125 -1.08 -15.15 5.51
N MET A 126 -0.70 -14.79 4.28
CA MET A 126 -0.78 -15.66 3.09
C MET A 126 0.52 -16.47 2.84
N ASP A 127 1.45 -16.47 3.80
CA ASP A 127 2.79 -17.07 3.69
C ASP A 127 3.66 -16.55 2.54
N ASP A 128 3.34 -15.37 2.00
CA ASP A 128 4.10 -14.70 0.96
C ASP A 128 5.17 -13.78 1.55
N PHE A 129 6.10 -14.40 2.27
CA PHE A 129 7.22 -13.71 2.91
C PHE A 129 8.19 -13.06 1.91
N GLU A 130 8.26 -13.57 0.68
CA GLU A 130 9.11 -12.99 -0.36
C GLU A 130 8.60 -11.61 -0.76
N SER A 131 7.31 -11.50 -1.08
CA SER A 131 6.69 -10.21 -1.42
C SER A 131 6.67 -9.26 -0.22
N ALA A 132 6.34 -9.77 0.98
CA ALA A 132 6.37 -8.97 2.20
C ALA A 132 7.76 -8.37 2.46
N ASN A 133 8.82 -9.18 2.35
CA ASN A 133 10.19 -8.73 2.51
C ASN A 133 10.60 -7.73 1.43
N LYS A 134 10.22 -7.97 0.16
CA LYS A 134 10.49 -7.04 -0.94
C LYS A 134 9.87 -5.67 -0.69
N ILE A 135 8.61 -5.63 -0.25
CA ILE A 135 7.91 -4.39 0.09
C ILE A 135 8.57 -3.67 1.27
N LEU A 136 8.93 -4.39 2.34
CA LEU A 136 9.62 -3.80 3.50
C LEU A 136 10.98 -3.19 3.12
N LYS A 137 11.76 -3.83 2.24
CA LYS A 137 13.02 -3.25 1.71
C LYS A 137 12.76 -1.94 0.98
N LEU A 138 11.71 -1.87 0.16
CA LEU A 138 11.35 -0.66 -0.58
C LEU A 138 10.97 0.48 0.37
N ALA A 139 10.15 0.17 1.40
CA ALA A 139 9.72 1.12 2.42
C ALA A 139 10.90 1.68 3.25
N VAL A 140 11.84 0.84 3.68
CA VAL A 140 13.05 1.29 4.38
C VAL A 140 13.92 2.16 3.47
N SER A 141 14.06 1.79 2.20
CA SER A 141 14.87 2.53 1.23
C SER A 141 14.28 3.91 0.92
N ASN A 142 12.95 4.04 0.89
CA ASN A 142 12.25 5.32 0.68
C ASN A 142 12.62 6.37 1.74
N LYS A 143 12.72 5.96 3.02
CA LYS A 143 13.10 6.82 4.15
C LYS A 143 14.54 7.32 4.07
N SER A 144 15.40 6.57 3.39
CA SER A 144 16.83 6.89 3.26
C SER A 144 17.13 7.79 2.06
N ASP A 145 16.12 8.11 1.24
CA ASP A 145 16.27 8.92 0.03
C ASP A 145 16.30 10.43 0.38
N PRO A 146 17.42 11.13 0.11
CA PRO A 146 17.53 12.57 0.39
C PRO A 146 16.48 13.41 -0.36
N ASP A 147 15.98 12.94 -1.51
CA ASP A 147 14.95 13.65 -2.28
C ASP A 147 13.57 13.63 -1.59
N ASN A 148 13.40 12.76 -0.57
CA ASN A 148 12.21 12.69 0.29
C ASN A 148 12.42 13.37 1.66
N SER A 149 13.57 14.05 1.86
CA SER A 149 13.94 14.68 3.14
C SER A 149 13.61 16.18 3.23
N ASP A 150 12.86 16.71 2.26
CA ASP A 150 12.51 18.12 2.18
C ASP A 150 11.69 18.60 3.41
N GLU A 151 11.98 19.80 3.91
CA GLU A 151 11.39 20.41 5.13
C GLU A 151 9.85 20.40 5.16
N PHE A 152 9.18 20.35 3.99
CA PHE A 152 7.72 20.27 3.89
C PHE A 152 7.15 18.86 4.21
N LEU A 153 7.95 17.81 4.05
CA LEU A 153 7.62 16.42 4.38
C LEU A 153 7.80 16.11 5.86
N VAL A 154 8.49 16.99 6.61
CA VAL A 154 8.76 16.85 8.06
C VAL A 154 7.47 16.83 8.91
N ASN A 155 6.32 17.26 8.36
CA ASN A 155 5.02 17.15 9.05
C ASN A 155 4.24 15.87 8.72
N PHE A 156 4.66 15.13 7.68
CA PHE A 156 4.12 13.81 7.33
C PHE A 156 5.23 12.81 7.55
N ASP A 157 5.57 12.62 8.82
CA ASP A 157 6.62 11.72 9.22
C ASP A 157 6.44 10.33 8.56
N LEU A 158 7.38 10.01 7.65
CA LEU A 158 7.50 8.72 6.96
C LEU A 158 8.00 7.66 7.96
N PHE A 159 7.09 7.25 8.84
CA PHE A 159 7.41 6.33 9.92
C PHE A 159 7.31 4.89 9.43
N ILE A 160 8.46 4.31 9.08
CA ILE A 160 8.58 2.84 8.93
C ILE A 160 8.05 2.11 10.17
N GLY A 161 8.13 2.75 11.35
CA GLY A 161 7.46 2.26 12.57
C GLY A 161 5.96 2.06 12.41
N ASP A 162 5.23 3.00 11.79
CA ASP A 162 3.78 2.90 11.59
C ASP A 162 3.41 1.84 10.55
N VAL A 163 4.25 1.68 9.51
CA VAL A 163 4.14 0.57 8.54
C VAL A 163 4.29 -0.78 9.24
N ILE A 164 5.29 -0.92 10.11
CA ILE A 164 5.50 -2.15 10.89
C ILE A 164 4.35 -2.40 11.86
N ILE A 165 3.84 -1.36 12.53
CA ILE A 165 2.67 -1.45 13.41
C ILE A 165 1.45 -1.93 12.64
N GLY A 166 1.17 -1.35 11.46
CA GLY A 166 0.07 -1.79 10.59
C GLY A 166 0.20 -3.26 10.15
N ALA A 167 1.43 -3.70 9.86
CA ALA A 167 1.69 -5.11 9.54
C ALA A 167 1.40 -6.04 10.75
N ILE A 168 1.86 -5.67 11.95
CA ILE A 168 1.61 -6.44 13.17
C ILE A 168 0.11 -6.51 13.49
N ASP A 169 -0.59 -5.38 13.40
CA ASP A 169 -2.04 -5.31 13.64
C ASP A 169 -2.79 -6.26 12.69
N GLN A 170 -2.46 -6.25 11.40
CA GLN A 170 -3.08 -7.14 10.42
C GLN A 170 -2.75 -8.63 10.66
N ILE A 171 -1.52 -8.96 11.07
CA ILE A 171 -1.16 -10.35 11.41
C ILE A 171 -2.03 -10.85 12.56
N LYS A 172 -2.23 -10.02 13.59
CA LYS A 172 -3.05 -10.38 14.76
C LYS A 172 -4.53 -10.53 14.44
N GLU A 173 -5.08 -9.71 13.55
CA GLU A 173 -6.50 -9.76 13.18
C GLU A 173 -6.91 -11.12 12.54
N ASN A 174 -6.00 -11.81 11.85
CA ASN A 174 -6.29 -13.11 11.22
C ASN A 174 -6.16 -14.34 12.16
N GLY A 175 -5.79 -14.15 13.43
CA GLY A 175 -5.98 -15.11 14.52
C GLY A 175 -5.03 -16.32 14.58
N SER A 176 -4.62 -16.91 13.46
CA SER A 176 -3.62 -18.00 13.45
C SER A 176 -2.67 -17.88 12.27
N LEU A 177 -1.38 -17.82 12.56
CA LEU A 177 -0.32 -17.72 11.57
C LEU A 177 0.45 -19.04 11.50
N GLU A 178 0.39 -19.73 10.36
CA GLU A 178 1.03 -21.05 10.17
C GLU A 178 2.54 -20.98 10.36
N ASN A 179 3.20 -19.97 9.77
CA ASN A 179 4.63 -19.75 9.86
C ASN A 179 4.99 -18.61 10.82
N ARG A 180 4.48 -18.68 12.06
CA ARG A 180 4.64 -17.63 13.08
C ARG A 180 6.09 -17.23 13.34
N ASP A 181 7.00 -18.19 13.51
CA ASP A 181 8.42 -17.91 13.79
C ASP A 181 9.06 -17.10 12.66
N LYS A 182 8.74 -17.42 11.40
CA LYS A 182 9.25 -16.71 10.24
C LYS A 182 8.74 -15.28 10.16
N ALA A 183 7.49 -15.03 10.55
CA ALA A 183 6.97 -13.67 10.64
C ALA A 183 7.63 -12.88 11.78
N ILE A 184 7.82 -13.51 12.94
CA ILE A 184 8.52 -12.91 14.07
C ILE A 184 9.93 -12.49 13.65
N GLU A 185 10.70 -13.38 13.01
CA GLU A 185 12.05 -13.09 12.51
C GLU A 185 12.04 -11.93 11.51
N LEU A 186 11.12 -11.95 10.54
CA LEU A 186 11.02 -10.89 9.53
C LEU A 186 10.70 -9.53 10.15
N ILE A 187 9.67 -9.46 11.01
CA ILE A 187 9.26 -8.21 11.65
C ILE A 187 10.35 -7.70 12.59
N GLN A 188 10.97 -8.58 13.38
CA GLN A 188 12.06 -8.22 14.29
C GLN A 188 13.25 -7.64 13.53
N TYR A 189 13.61 -8.22 12.39
CA TYR A 189 14.66 -7.69 11.52
C TYR A 189 14.39 -6.23 11.17
N TYR A 190 13.19 -5.91 10.67
CA TYR A 190 12.86 -4.54 10.27
C TYR A 190 12.67 -3.56 11.42
N ILE A 191 12.22 -4.02 12.60
CA ILE A 191 12.24 -3.19 13.82
C ILE A 191 13.67 -2.79 14.18
N ASN A 192 14.64 -3.66 13.94
CA ASN A 192 16.04 -3.35 14.23
C ASN A 192 16.65 -2.32 13.27
N GLU A 193 16.15 -2.23 12.04
CA GLU A 193 16.54 -1.23 11.03
C GLU A 193 15.97 0.17 11.31
N ILE A 194 15.03 0.32 12.24
CA ILE A 194 14.47 1.62 12.60
C ILE A 194 15.52 2.43 13.38
N VAL A 195 16.02 3.51 12.77
CA VAL A 195 17.00 4.42 13.38
C VAL A 195 16.37 5.33 14.44
N ASP A 196 15.15 5.82 14.18
CA ASP A 196 14.45 6.69 15.13
C ASP A 196 14.06 5.90 16.39
N LYS A 197 14.49 6.39 17.55
CA LYS A 197 14.30 5.69 18.82
C LYS A 197 12.83 5.64 19.24
N THR A 198 12.04 6.65 18.90
CA THR A 198 10.64 6.75 19.28
C THR A 198 9.79 5.79 18.45
N GLU A 199 9.97 5.78 17.13
CA GLU A 199 9.37 4.78 16.24
C GLU A 199 9.76 3.36 16.65
N LYS A 200 11.06 3.12 16.90
CA LYS A 200 11.54 1.79 17.31
C LYS A 200 10.90 1.33 18.61
N ALA A 201 10.72 2.24 19.58
CA ALA A 201 10.03 1.93 20.82
C ALA A 201 8.55 1.60 20.58
N LYS A 202 7.83 2.40 19.79
CA LYS A 202 6.41 2.15 19.45
C LYS A 202 6.23 0.80 18.74
N ALA A 203 7.04 0.51 17.72
CA ALA A 203 7.00 -0.75 16.99
C ALA A 203 7.38 -1.94 17.89
N SER A 204 8.41 -1.79 18.73
CA SER A 204 8.80 -2.83 19.71
C SER A 204 7.69 -3.15 20.70
N VAL A 205 6.99 -2.14 21.23
CA VAL A 205 5.84 -2.35 22.13
C VAL A 205 4.77 -3.15 21.40
N ARG A 206 4.46 -2.80 20.15
CA ARG A 206 3.46 -3.53 19.38
C ARG A 206 3.88 -4.95 19.03
N PHE A 207 5.17 -5.16 18.80
CA PHE A 207 5.75 -6.47 18.50
C PHE A 207 5.69 -7.45 19.68
N ILE A 208 5.74 -6.96 20.92
CA ILE A 208 5.54 -7.82 22.11
C ILE A 208 4.20 -8.57 22.01
N ASP A 209 3.15 -7.90 21.54
CA ASP A 209 1.84 -8.54 21.34
C ASP A 209 1.86 -9.70 20.32
N LEU A 210 2.86 -9.73 19.42
CA LEU A 210 3.05 -10.81 18.44
C LEU A 210 3.87 -11.98 19.01
N LEU A 211 4.48 -11.81 20.18
CA LEU A 211 5.21 -12.87 20.89
C LEU A 211 4.32 -13.67 21.85
N GLU A 212 3.14 -13.16 22.17
CA GLU A 212 2.13 -13.76 23.07
C GLU A 212 1.12 -14.66 22.34
#